data_AF-A0A258WUH2-F1
#
_entry.id   AF-A0A258WUH2-F1
#
_cell.length_a   1.000
_cell.length_b   1.000
_cell.length_c   1.000
_cell.angle_alpha   90.00
_cell.angle_beta   90.00
_cell.angle_gamma   90.00
#
_symmetry.space_group_name_H-M   'P 1'
#
loop_
_entity.id
_entity.type
_entity.pdbx_description
1 polymer ?
#
loop_
_entity_poly.entity_id
_entity_poly.type
_entity_poly.pdbx_seq_one_letter_code
_entity_poly.pdbx_strand_id
1 'polypeptide(L)' 'MSNSILLFAGLGATEVILIVVVVLLMFGGKKIPELMRGLGKGIKEFKTAQNGEGETPASTSKDQETK' A
#
# COMPACT_ATOMS: atom_id res chain seq x y z
N MET A 1 -1.93 -21.22 -29.58
CA MET A 1 -1.52 -19.87 -29.13
C MET A 1 -2.49 -19.35 -28.06
N SER A 2 -2.74 -20.12 -27.01
CA SER A 2 -3.76 -19.78 -25.98
C SER A 2 -3.16 -19.68 -24.57
N ASN A 3 -1.90 -20.05 -24.38
CA ASN A 3 -1.23 -20.02 -23.07
C ASN A 3 -0.81 -18.62 -22.60
N SER A 4 -0.67 -17.65 -23.51
CA SER A 4 -0.27 -16.30 -23.14
C SER A 4 -1.38 -15.57 -22.38
N ILE A 5 -2.65 -15.76 -22.76
CA ILE A 5 -3.79 -15.17 -22.03
C ILE A 5 -4.02 -15.84 -20.67
N LEU A 6 -3.77 -17.15 -20.53
CA LEU A 6 -3.83 -17.82 -19.22
C LEU A 6 -2.67 -17.43 -18.29
N LEU A 7 -1.50 -17.06 -18.83
CA LEU A 7 -0.41 -16.47 -18.03
C LEU A 7 -0.78 -15.12 -17.41
N PHE A 8 -1.59 -14.30 -18.10
CA PHE A 8 -2.03 -12.99 -17.59
C PHE A 8 -3.37 -13.05 -16.82
N ALA A 9 -4.27 -13.99 -17.15
CA ALA A 9 -5.55 -14.18 -16.46
C ALA A 9 -5.46 -15.13 -15.25
N GLY A 10 -4.41 -15.96 -15.21
CA GLY A 10 -4.08 -16.86 -14.11
C GLY A 10 -2.80 -16.42 -13.38
N LEU A 11 -2.61 -15.10 -13.21
CA LEU A 11 -1.60 -14.56 -12.29
C LEU A 11 -1.96 -15.02 -10.88
N GLY A 12 -1.55 -16.25 -10.57
CA GLY A 12 -1.67 -16.81 -9.25
C GLY A 12 -0.86 -15.98 -8.27
N ALA A 13 -1.11 -16.20 -6.98
CA ALA A 13 -0.34 -15.56 -5.92
C ALA A 13 1.19 -15.72 -6.13
N THR A 14 1.62 -16.81 -6.78
CA THR A 14 3.01 -17.11 -7.12
C THR A 14 3.63 -16.09 -8.08
N GLU A 15 3.05 -15.79 -9.24
CA GLU A 15 3.59 -14.79 -10.17
C GLU A 15 3.67 -13.40 -9.53
N VAL A 16 2.64 -13.02 -8.76
CA VAL A 16 2.65 -11.75 -8.02
C VAL A 16 3.78 -11.71 -6.99
N ILE A 17 4.02 -12.82 -6.26
CA ILE A 17 5.15 -12.93 -5.33
C ILE A 17 6.48 -12.74 -6.06
N LEU A 18 6.62 -13.33 -7.26
CA LEU A 18 7.85 -13.32 -8.04
C LEU A 18 8.17 -11.90 -8.52
N ILE A 19 7.16 -11.17 -9.02
CA ILE A 19 7.30 -9.76 -9.39
C ILE A 19 7.68 -8.91 -8.18
N VAL A 20 6.99 -9.10 -7.04
CA VAL A 20 7.29 -8.37 -5.80
C VAL A 20 8.73 -8.65 -5.35
N VAL A 21 9.20 -9.90 -5.43
CA VAL A 21 10.60 -10.25 -5.09
C VAL A 21 11.59 -9.54 -6.00
N VAL A 22 11.37 -9.50 -7.32
CA VAL A 22 12.26 -8.80 -8.25
C VAL A 22 12.30 -7.28 -7.95
N VAL A 23 11.13 -6.68 -7.70
CA VAL A 23 11.03 -5.27 -7.30
C VAL A 23 11.75 -5.02 -5.96
N LEU A 24 11.60 -5.92 -4.98
CA LEU A 24 12.30 -5.84 -3.70
C LEU A 24 13.81 -6.01 -3.83
N LEU A 25 14.30 -6.76 -4.82
CA LEU A 25 15.74 -6.86 -5.10
C LEU A 25 16.29 -5.58 -5.75
N MET A 26 15.54 -4.96 -6.67
CA MET A 26 15.95 -3.71 -7.32
C MET A 26 15.91 -2.51 -6.38
N PHE A 27 14.82 -2.37 -5.63
CA PHE A 27 14.61 -1.21 -4.75
C PHE A 27 15.04 -1.48 -3.31
N GLY A 28 15.21 -2.73 -2.90
CA GLY A 28 15.46 -3.12 -1.51
C GLY A 28 14.18 -3.21 -0.68
N GLY A 29 14.13 -4.17 0.26
CA GLY A 29 12.96 -4.40 1.11
C GLY A 29 12.53 -3.23 2.01
N LYS A 30 13.42 -2.25 2.20
CA LYS A 30 13.15 -1.06 3.02
C LYS A 30 12.53 0.11 2.25
N LYS A 31 12.69 0.17 0.91
CA LYS A 31 12.23 1.33 0.12
C LYS A 31 10.72 1.34 -0.11
N ILE A 32 10.11 0.19 -0.35
CA ILE A 32 8.65 0.08 -0.48
C ILE A 32 7.91 0.60 0.78
N PRO A 33 8.22 0.16 2.01
CA PRO A 33 7.54 0.65 3.20
C PRO A 33 7.90 2.12 3.55
N GLU A 34 9.12 2.56 3.22
CA GLU A 34 9.54 3.97 3.39
C GLU A 34 8.71 4.90 2.49
N LEU A 35 8.54 4.54 1.21
CA LEU A 35 7.70 5.26 0.25
C LEU A 35 6.23 5.23 0.66
N MET A 36 5.70 4.08 1.08
CA MET A 36 4.31 3.97 1.57
C MET A 36 4.05 4.82 2.81
N ARG A 37 5.00 4.90 3.75
CA ARG A 37 4.89 5.77 4.94
C ARG A 37 4.90 7.25 4.55
N GLY A 38 5.76 7.66 3.62
CA GLY A 38 5.80 9.03 3.10
C GLY A 38 4.50 9.40 2.37
N LEU A 39 4.07 8.55 1.42
CA LEU A 39 2.84 8.72 0.67
C LEU A 39 1.61 8.75 1.59
N GLY A 40 1.55 7.86 2.58
CA GLY A 40 0.44 7.80 3.54
C GLY A 40 0.32 9.04 4.40
N LYS A 41 1.45 9.63 4.84
CA LYS A 41 1.45 10.93 5.53
C LYS A 41 0.97 12.05 4.62
N GLY A 42 1.47 12.12 3.38
CA GLY A 42 1.04 13.13 2.41
C GLY A 42 -0.45 13.04 2.07
N ILE A 43 -0.98 11.83 1.85
CA ILE A 43 -2.41 11.61 1.60
C ILE A 43 -3.23 12.01 2.83
N LYS A 44 -2.76 11.69 4.04
CA LYS A 44 -3.43 12.07 5.30
C LYS A 44 -3.50 13.59 5.45
N GLU A 45 -2.39 14.29 5.29
CA GLU A 45 -2.31 15.74 5.36
C GLU A 45 -3.15 16.40 4.26
N PHE A 46 -3.13 15.86 3.04
CA PHE A 46 -3.97 16.32 1.93
C PHE A 46 -5.46 16.19 2.26
N LYS A 47 -5.87 15.05 2.83
CA LYS A 47 -7.26 14.81 3.23
C LYS A 47 -7.69 15.74 4.37
N THR A 48 -6.83 15.97 5.35
CA THR A 48 -7.08 16.91 6.46
C THR A 48 -7.23 18.34 5.95
N ALA A 49 -6.37 18.79 5.04
CA ALA A 49 -6.46 20.13 4.43
C ALA A 49 -7.72 20.29 3.57
N GLN A 50 -8.10 19.23 2.81
CA GLN A 50 -9.30 19.25 1.97
C GLN A 50 -10.59 19.29 2.80
N ASN A 51 -10.62 18.63 3.96
CA ASN A 51 -11.80 18.58 4.82
C ASN A 51 -11.97 19.81 5.72
N GLY A 52 -11.02 20.76 5.73
CA GLY A 52 -11.10 21.97 6.54
C GLY A 52 -11.01 21.74 8.06
N GLU A 53 -10.79 20.50 8.49
CA GLU A 53 -10.62 20.10 9.89
C GLU A 53 -9.15 20.33 10.28
N GLY A 54 -8.82 21.59 10.53
CA GLY A 54 -7.62 21.94 11.28
C GLY A 54 -7.65 21.21 12.62
N GLU A 55 -6.67 20.34 12.83
CA GLU A 55 -6.39 19.61 14.06
C GLU A 55 -7.35 18.46 14.38
N THR A 56 -7.03 17.26 13.87
CA THR A 56 -7.33 16.02 14.60
C THR A 56 -6.10 15.12 14.61
N PRO A 57 -5.54 14.82 15.80
CA PRO A 57 -4.40 13.93 15.95
C PRO A 57 -4.90 12.51 15.67
N ALA A 58 -4.84 12.08 14.41
CA ALA A 58 -5.16 10.71 14.04
C ALA A 58 -4.03 9.75 14.49
N SER A 59 -4.04 9.46 15.79
CA SER A 59 -3.74 8.15 16.34
C SER A 59 -5.06 7.38 16.32
N THR A 60 -5.42 6.80 15.17
CA THR A 60 -6.43 5.73 15.17
C THR A 60 -5.73 4.45 15.60
N SER A 61 -5.40 4.38 16.88
CA SER A 61 -5.43 3.10 17.59
C SER A 61 -6.88 2.66 17.62
N LYS A 62 -7.11 1.42 17.20
CA LYS A 62 -8.34 0.71 17.52
C LYS A 62 -8.48 0.71 19.04
N ASP A 63 -9.42 1.50 19.55
CA ASP A 63 -10.14 1.22 20.80
C ASP A 63 -11.62 1.47 20.50
N GLN A 64 -12.21 0.57 19.71
CA GLN A 64 -13.62 0.25 19.87
C GLN A 64 -13.70 -0.79 20.99
N GLU A 65 -13.67 -0.30 22.22
CA GLU A 65 -14.46 -0.91 23.29
C GLU A 65 -15.87 -0.35 23.12
N THR A 66 -16.83 -1.21 22.81
CA THR A 66 -18.24 -0.88 23.00
C THR A 66 -18.87 -2.10 23.64
N LYS A 67 -19.45 -1.84 24.80
CA LYS A 67 -20.21 -2.75 25.67
C LYS A 67 -21.25 -3.57 24.92
#